data_AF-A0A3M1FWU8-F1
#
_entry.id   AF-A0A3M1FWU8-F1
#
_cell.length_a   1.000
_cell.length_b   1.000
_cell.length_c   1.000
_cell.angle_alpha   90.00
_cell.angle_beta   90.00
_cell.angle_gamma   90.00
#
_symmetry.space_group_name_H-M   'P 1'
#
loop_
_entity.id
_entity.type
_entity.pdbx_description
1 polymer ?
#
loop_
_entity_poly.entity_id
_entity_poly.type
_entity_poly.pdbx_seq_one_letter_code
_entity_poly.pdbx_strand_id
1 'polypeptide(L)'
;MRFNVFQLLQAAGRDGETSVAAKGQTGEGYEGHYFWDAEIFALPVFVFTAPEIARALLLYRCNRLNGARAHARAMGHAKGALFPWRTIGGRECSAYFPAGSAQYHINADIAYALRQYVEATGDEAFLFGHGAELLFETARIWTQIGFHDPRHGERFCIHEVTGPDEYTAMVNNNFYTNAMAAAHLDYACAVAARMKAADAAAFQALAARLALGEEEIAAWRRAADNMWLPHDDTLGIVAQDDSFLDKKVWDFAATPAAHYPLLLHYHPLTLYRHQVCKQADAVLAMVLLPDCAEPAVMARSFDYYEAITVHDSTLSPGAFAIAACAVGAMAKIYDYFTFAAQIDLADLHGNTGHGLHMASMASSWLCVAHGFAGMRTLGGHLRFRPLLPPPLAGYRFRLLF
;
A
#
# COMPACT_ATOMS: atom_id res chain seq x y z
N MET A 1 2.06 14.76 16.07
CA MET A 1 2.84 15.14 14.86
C MET A 1 4.34 15.32 15.13
N ARG A 2 4.82 16.35 15.87
CA ARG A 2 6.28 16.53 16.07
C ARG A 2 6.95 15.30 16.70
N PHE A 3 6.33 14.75 17.74
CA PHE A 3 6.73 13.47 18.35
C PHE A 3 6.77 12.34 17.32
N ASN A 4 5.70 12.18 16.53
CA ASN A 4 5.55 11.14 15.51
C ASN A 4 6.66 11.22 14.45
N VAL A 5 6.93 12.41 13.91
CA VAL A 5 8.01 12.62 12.92
C VAL A 5 9.39 12.39 13.53
N PHE A 6 9.61 12.81 14.78
CA PHE A 6 10.85 12.53 15.50
C PHE A 6 11.09 11.02 15.63
N GLN A 7 10.08 10.27 16.08
CA GLN A 7 10.18 8.81 16.24
C GLN A 7 10.37 8.10 14.90
N LEU A 8 9.67 8.55 13.84
CA LEU A 8 9.86 8.03 12.49
C LEU A 8 11.30 8.21 12.01
N LEU A 9 11.90 9.39 12.24
CA LEU A 9 13.31 9.66 11.92
C LEU A 9 14.28 8.80 12.74
N GLN A 10 13.95 8.47 13.99
CA GLN A 10 14.75 7.55 14.83
C GLN A 10 14.66 6.10 14.34
N ALA A 11 13.50 5.68 13.83
CA ALA A 11 13.26 4.29 13.43
C ALA A 11 13.79 3.94 12.02
N ALA A 12 14.10 4.93 11.18
CA ALA A 12 14.48 4.69 9.80
C ALA A 12 15.93 4.23 9.62
N GLY A 13 16.10 3.09 8.94
CA GLY A 13 17.37 2.65 8.38
C GLY A 13 17.95 3.66 7.37
N ARG A 14 19.28 3.75 7.30
CA ARG A 14 20.00 4.76 6.48
C ARG A 14 21.16 4.19 5.66
N ASP A 15 21.39 2.89 5.74
CA ASP A 15 22.57 2.21 5.18
C ASP A 15 22.25 1.38 3.92
N GLY A 16 20.98 1.25 3.55
CA GLY A 16 20.56 0.33 2.48
C GLY A 16 20.53 -1.13 2.91
N GLU A 17 20.74 -1.43 4.19
CA GLU A 17 20.76 -2.78 4.76
C GLU A 17 19.64 -3.00 5.78
N THR A 18 19.10 -1.91 6.33
CA THR A 18 17.97 -1.85 7.26
C THR A 18 16.82 -1.00 6.72
N SER A 19 15.60 -1.25 7.22
CA SER A 19 14.39 -0.52 6.83
C SER A 19 13.67 0.02 8.09
N VAL A 20 12.38 0.39 7.97
CA VAL A 20 11.53 0.84 9.09
C VAL A 20 10.69 -0.34 9.59
N ALA A 21 10.99 -0.84 10.79
CA ALA A 21 10.17 -1.88 11.42
C ALA A 21 8.80 -1.33 11.84
N ALA A 22 7.76 -2.17 11.84
CA ALA A 22 6.38 -1.74 12.16
C ALA A 22 6.28 -1.04 13.53
N LYS A 23 7.09 -1.48 14.51
CA LYS A 23 7.21 -0.88 15.84
C LYS A 23 8.46 -0.03 16.07
N GLY A 24 9.24 0.25 15.02
CA GLY A 24 10.61 0.75 15.16
C GLY A 24 11.44 -0.12 16.10
N GLN A 25 12.42 0.47 16.78
CA GLN A 25 13.20 -0.20 17.84
C GLN A 25 12.72 0.23 19.23
N THR A 26 11.42 0.12 19.47
CA THR A 26 10.76 0.69 20.66
C THR A 26 9.97 -0.31 21.50
N GLY A 27 9.97 -1.59 21.11
CA GLY A 27 9.33 -2.68 21.82
C GLY A 27 9.39 -4.00 21.04
N GLU A 28 8.90 -5.07 21.64
CA GLU A 28 8.93 -6.43 21.05
C GLU A 28 7.77 -6.71 20.09
N GLY A 29 6.78 -5.83 20.01
CA GLY A 29 5.66 -5.96 19.09
C GLY A 29 6.12 -6.12 17.65
N TYR A 30 5.56 -7.10 16.96
CA TYR A 30 5.99 -7.53 15.62
C TYR A 30 7.47 -7.94 15.50
N GLU A 31 8.21 -8.06 16.60
CA GLU A 31 9.57 -8.61 16.69
C GLU A 31 10.60 -7.89 15.79
N GLY A 32 10.40 -6.60 15.50
CA GLY A 32 11.29 -5.83 14.62
C GLY A 32 11.15 -6.14 13.12
N HIS A 33 10.09 -6.84 12.71
CA HIS A 33 9.87 -7.16 11.30
C HIS A 33 9.48 -5.92 10.47
N TYR A 34 9.93 -5.94 9.23
CA TYR A 34 9.54 -5.05 8.15
C TYR A 34 8.34 -5.62 7.40
N PHE A 35 7.46 -4.71 7.02
CA PHE A 35 6.21 -4.94 6.30
C PHE A 35 6.05 -3.86 5.22
N TRP A 36 4.95 -3.91 4.48
CA TRP A 36 4.52 -2.84 3.57
C TRP A 36 4.31 -1.47 4.24
N ASP A 37 4.19 -1.44 5.58
CA ASP A 37 4.21 -0.24 6.43
C ASP A 37 5.33 0.75 6.04
N ALA A 38 6.50 0.20 5.72
CA ALA A 38 7.66 0.99 5.33
C ALA A 38 7.39 1.74 4.02
N GLU A 39 6.90 1.06 2.98
CA GLU A 39 6.76 1.63 1.64
C GLU A 39 5.50 2.49 1.46
N ILE A 40 4.37 2.12 2.07
CA ILE A 40 3.11 2.87 1.90
C ILE A 40 2.98 4.03 2.88
N PHE A 41 3.55 3.93 4.08
CA PHE A 41 3.34 4.94 5.12
C PHE A 41 4.62 5.72 5.43
N ALA A 42 5.71 5.05 5.79
CA ALA A 42 6.92 5.75 6.23
C ALA A 42 7.68 6.43 5.09
N LEU A 43 7.94 5.70 4.00
CA LEU A 43 8.75 6.15 2.88
C LEU A 43 8.21 7.42 2.22
N PRO A 44 6.90 7.58 1.97
CA PRO A 44 6.38 8.81 1.37
C PRO A 44 6.65 10.05 2.22
N VAL A 45 6.74 9.94 3.55
CA VAL A 45 7.16 11.07 4.40
C VAL A 45 8.61 11.45 4.07
N PHE A 46 9.50 10.46 3.97
CA PHE A 46 10.91 10.71 3.67
C PHE A 46 11.16 11.19 2.25
N VAL A 47 10.38 10.75 1.26
CA VAL A 47 10.48 11.26 -0.12
C VAL A 47 10.45 12.78 -0.15
N PHE A 48 9.56 13.39 0.64
CA PHE A 48 9.39 14.85 0.67
C PHE A 48 10.15 15.54 1.80
N THR A 49 10.77 14.83 2.74
CA THR A 49 11.41 15.47 3.91
C THR A 49 12.89 15.13 4.10
N ALA A 50 13.33 13.95 3.64
CA ALA A 50 14.70 13.45 3.69
C ALA A 50 14.91 12.40 2.57
N PRO A 51 14.98 12.81 1.29
CA PRO A 51 15.06 11.90 0.14
C PRO A 51 16.20 10.89 0.21
N GLU A 52 17.31 11.24 0.87
CA GLU A 52 18.44 10.34 1.11
C GLU A 52 18.06 9.13 1.98
N ILE A 53 17.16 9.32 2.95
CA ILE A 53 16.60 8.21 3.75
C ILE A 53 15.68 7.38 2.88
N ALA A 54 14.78 8.00 2.10
CA ALA A 54 13.89 7.27 1.19
C ALA A 54 14.68 6.40 0.18
N ARG A 55 15.77 6.95 -0.37
CA ARG A 55 16.70 6.23 -1.25
C ARG A 55 17.33 5.02 -0.55
N ALA A 56 17.76 5.17 0.70
CA ALA A 56 18.33 4.07 1.48
C ALA A 56 17.29 2.96 1.75
N LEU A 57 16.03 3.32 2.06
CA LEU A 57 14.95 2.35 2.25
C LEU A 57 14.62 1.59 0.95
N LEU A 58 14.65 2.24 -0.21
CA LEU A 58 14.50 1.54 -1.50
C LEU A 58 15.72 0.65 -1.81
N LEU A 59 16.93 1.11 -1.47
CA LEU A 59 18.15 0.32 -1.64
C LEU A 59 18.12 -0.96 -0.80
N TYR A 60 17.52 -0.93 0.40
CA TYR A 60 17.25 -2.13 1.19
C TYR A 60 16.46 -3.18 0.39
N ARG A 61 15.38 -2.79 -0.29
CA ARG A 61 14.62 -3.72 -1.15
C ARG A 61 15.47 -4.22 -2.32
N CYS A 62 16.22 -3.34 -2.97
CA CYS A 62 17.12 -3.71 -4.07
C CYS A 62 18.17 -4.74 -3.63
N ASN A 63 18.82 -4.55 -2.48
CA ASN A 63 19.84 -5.46 -1.96
C ASN A 63 19.27 -6.82 -1.54
N ARG A 64 17.94 -6.94 -1.39
CA ARG A 64 17.23 -8.17 -0.98
C ARG A 64 16.51 -8.84 -2.15
N LEU A 65 16.67 -8.34 -3.37
CA LEU A 65 16.00 -8.86 -4.56
C LEU A 65 16.27 -10.35 -4.81
N ASN A 66 17.49 -10.83 -4.53
CA ASN A 66 17.81 -12.26 -4.63
C ASN A 66 17.03 -13.12 -3.62
N GLY A 67 16.79 -12.61 -2.42
CA GLY A 67 15.93 -13.25 -1.43
C GLY A 67 14.48 -13.31 -1.91
N ALA A 68 13.97 -12.22 -2.50
CA ALA A 68 12.63 -12.17 -3.07
C ALA A 68 12.46 -13.11 -4.29
N ARG A 69 13.50 -13.28 -5.12
CA ARG A 69 13.53 -14.32 -6.18
C ARG A 69 13.43 -15.72 -5.58
N ALA A 70 14.22 -16.02 -4.54
CA ALA A 70 14.16 -17.31 -3.86
C ALA A 70 12.80 -17.57 -3.22
N HIS A 71 12.20 -16.55 -2.61
CA HIS A 71 10.85 -16.63 -2.04
C HIS A 71 9.80 -16.89 -3.13
N ALA A 72 9.88 -16.21 -4.28
CA ALA A 72 9.01 -16.48 -5.42
C ALA A 72 9.07 -17.94 -5.87
N ARG A 73 10.27 -18.54 -5.95
CA ARG A 73 10.44 -19.96 -6.27
C ARG A 73 9.80 -20.87 -5.21
N ALA A 74 9.95 -20.54 -3.93
CA ALA A 74 9.32 -21.28 -2.83
C ALA A 74 7.78 -21.21 -2.88
N MET A 75 7.24 -20.11 -3.39
CA MET A 75 5.79 -19.90 -3.61
C MET A 75 5.29 -20.49 -4.95
N GLY A 76 6.13 -21.20 -5.70
CA GLY A 76 5.74 -21.88 -6.95
C GLY A 76 5.86 -21.05 -8.23
N HIS A 77 6.42 -19.84 -8.16
CA HIS A 77 6.60 -18.98 -9.35
C HIS A 77 7.86 -19.37 -10.12
N ALA A 78 7.74 -19.58 -11.43
CA ALA A 78 8.87 -19.94 -12.29
C ALA A 78 9.84 -18.78 -12.54
N LYS A 79 9.34 -17.54 -12.55
CA LYS A 79 10.12 -16.31 -12.82
C LYS A 79 9.76 -15.20 -11.82
N GLY A 80 10.46 -14.08 -11.90
CA GLY A 80 10.20 -12.90 -11.06
C GLY A 80 10.69 -13.02 -9.62
N ALA A 81 10.36 -11.99 -8.85
CA ALA A 81 10.66 -11.81 -7.45
C ALA A 81 9.40 -11.43 -6.66
N LEU A 82 9.18 -12.08 -5.53
CA LEU A 82 8.08 -11.81 -4.62
C LEU A 82 8.70 -11.47 -3.27
N PHE A 83 8.51 -10.24 -2.81
CA PHE A 83 8.99 -9.87 -1.49
C PHE A 83 8.18 -10.59 -0.40
N PRO A 84 8.84 -11.06 0.67
CA PRO A 84 8.14 -11.65 1.81
C PRO A 84 7.23 -10.62 2.48
N TRP A 85 6.06 -11.06 2.94
CA TRP A 85 5.10 -10.19 3.64
C TRP A 85 5.69 -9.64 4.95
N ARG A 86 6.31 -10.53 5.72
CA ARG A 86 6.92 -10.23 7.01
C ARG A 86 8.37 -10.69 6.99
N THR A 87 9.32 -9.79 7.26
CA THR A 87 10.74 -10.16 7.24
C THR A 87 11.63 -9.32 8.14
N ILE A 88 12.74 -9.88 8.63
CA ILE A 88 13.87 -9.12 9.20
C ILE A 88 15.07 -9.24 8.27
N GLY A 89 15.55 -10.48 8.09
CA GLY A 89 16.73 -10.82 7.28
C GLY A 89 16.48 -11.09 5.79
N GLY A 90 15.31 -10.75 5.27
CA GLY A 90 14.95 -10.90 3.84
C GLY A 90 14.26 -12.23 3.47
N ARG A 91 14.07 -13.16 4.41
CA ARG A 91 13.22 -14.36 4.23
C ARG A 91 11.83 -14.13 4.83
N GLU A 92 10.83 -14.83 4.32
CA GLU A 92 9.48 -14.84 4.90
C GLU A 92 9.49 -15.38 6.32
N CYS A 93 8.77 -14.69 7.21
CA CYS A 93 8.62 -15.00 8.62
C CYS A 93 7.15 -15.10 9.07
N SER A 94 6.19 -14.98 8.14
CA SER A 94 4.77 -15.21 8.40
C SER A 94 4.49 -16.70 8.56
N ALA A 95 4.03 -17.11 9.74
CA ALA A 95 3.56 -18.48 9.98
C ALA A 95 2.12 -18.71 9.48
N TYR A 96 1.36 -17.63 9.26
CA TYR A 96 -0.02 -17.67 8.80
C TYR A 96 -0.10 -17.15 7.36
N PHE A 97 -0.07 -18.08 6.39
CA PHE A 97 -0.03 -17.70 4.97
C PHE A 97 -1.27 -16.95 4.44
N PRO A 98 -2.53 -17.18 4.91
CA PRO A 98 -3.70 -16.51 4.35
C PRO A 98 -3.69 -14.99 4.55
N ALA A 99 -3.21 -14.49 5.68
CA ALA A 99 -2.92 -13.07 5.90
C ALA A 99 -1.40 -12.82 6.00
N GLY A 100 -0.63 -13.58 5.22
CA GLY A 100 0.83 -13.50 5.14
C GLY A 100 1.25 -13.51 3.68
N SER A 101 1.88 -14.58 3.22
CA SER A 101 2.39 -14.70 1.84
C SER A 101 1.31 -14.67 0.74
N ALA A 102 0.01 -14.73 1.07
CA ALA A 102 -1.08 -14.45 0.13
C ALA A 102 -1.31 -12.94 -0.12
N GLN A 103 -0.66 -12.05 0.63
CA GLN A 103 -0.70 -10.59 0.42
C GLN A 103 0.32 -10.16 -0.63
N TYR A 104 0.03 -10.52 -1.89
CA TYR A 104 0.89 -10.22 -3.04
C TYR A 104 1.07 -8.72 -3.32
N HIS A 105 0.17 -7.88 -2.78
CA HIS A 105 0.19 -6.43 -2.99
C HIS A 105 1.49 -5.76 -2.52
N ILE A 106 2.28 -6.37 -1.63
CA ILE A 106 3.59 -5.85 -1.20
C ILE A 106 4.53 -5.53 -2.37
N ASN A 107 4.45 -6.29 -3.47
CA ASN A 107 5.23 -6.00 -4.67
C ASN A 107 4.80 -4.68 -5.33
N ALA A 108 3.50 -4.43 -5.43
CA ALA A 108 2.97 -3.17 -5.98
C ALA A 108 3.19 -1.99 -5.02
N ASP A 109 3.18 -2.24 -3.71
CA ASP A 109 3.49 -1.22 -2.70
C ASP A 109 4.93 -0.71 -2.84
N ILE A 110 5.89 -1.62 -3.03
CA ILE A 110 7.29 -1.25 -3.27
C ILE A 110 7.43 -0.53 -4.61
N ALA A 111 6.73 -0.97 -5.66
CA ALA A 111 6.74 -0.29 -6.96
C ALA A 111 6.15 1.14 -6.88
N TYR A 112 5.07 1.32 -6.13
CA TYR A 112 4.46 2.62 -5.86
C TYR A 112 5.43 3.55 -5.12
N ALA A 113 6.09 3.04 -4.09
CA ALA A 113 7.09 3.78 -3.33
C ALA A 113 8.30 4.21 -4.19
N LEU A 114 8.79 3.30 -5.06
CA LEU A 114 9.83 3.61 -6.04
C LEU A 114 9.38 4.70 -7.02
N ARG A 115 8.14 4.61 -7.53
CA ARG A 115 7.57 5.63 -8.43
C ARG A 115 7.53 6.98 -7.75
N GLN A 116 6.97 7.07 -6.55
CA GLN A 116 6.89 8.33 -5.81
C GLN A 116 8.27 8.94 -5.55
N TYR A 117 9.26 8.13 -5.16
CA TYR A 117 10.64 8.61 -4.98
C TYR A 117 11.21 9.22 -6.26
N VAL A 118 11.09 8.52 -7.39
CA VAL A 118 11.66 9.01 -8.66
C VAL A 118 10.91 10.23 -9.18
N GLU A 119 9.58 10.25 -9.09
CA GLU A 119 8.78 11.40 -9.51
C GLU A 119 9.06 12.66 -8.67
N ALA A 120 9.38 12.50 -7.39
CA ALA A 120 9.66 13.61 -6.49
C ALA A 120 11.12 14.09 -6.50
N THR A 121 12.07 13.26 -6.95
CA THR A 121 13.52 13.59 -6.89
C THR A 121 14.18 13.73 -8.25
N GLY A 122 13.56 13.16 -9.30
CA GLY A 122 14.19 13.04 -10.61
C GLY A 122 15.41 12.11 -10.64
N ASP A 123 15.63 11.25 -9.63
CA ASP A 123 16.80 10.37 -9.52
C ASP A 123 16.75 9.19 -10.52
N GLU A 124 16.96 9.51 -11.81
CA GLU A 124 17.02 8.53 -12.89
C GLU A 124 18.19 7.57 -12.73
N ALA A 125 19.30 8.04 -12.15
CA ALA A 125 20.49 7.22 -11.92
C ALA A 125 20.18 6.07 -10.96
N PHE A 126 19.44 6.33 -9.88
CA PHE A 126 18.95 5.27 -9.00
C PHE A 126 17.94 4.36 -9.71
N LEU A 127 16.99 4.93 -10.46
CA LEU A 127 16.00 4.14 -11.18
C LEU A 127 16.67 3.16 -12.16
N PHE A 128 17.53 3.63 -13.06
CA PHE A 128 18.14 2.76 -14.07
C PHE A 128 19.24 1.86 -13.50
N GLY A 129 19.94 2.31 -12.46
CA GLY A 129 21.01 1.54 -11.82
C GLY A 129 20.51 0.43 -10.89
N HIS A 130 19.35 0.61 -10.24
CA HIS A 130 18.84 -0.34 -9.22
C HIS A 130 17.33 -0.59 -9.38
N GLY A 131 16.54 0.47 -9.45
CA GLY A 131 15.08 0.38 -9.39
C GLY A 131 14.42 -0.41 -10.53
N ALA A 132 14.94 -0.32 -11.76
CA ALA A 132 14.37 -0.95 -12.95
C ALA A 132 14.40 -2.49 -12.84
N GLU A 133 15.49 -3.06 -12.33
CA GLU A 133 15.59 -4.50 -12.11
C GLU A 133 14.56 -4.98 -11.09
N LEU A 134 14.46 -4.28 -9.96
CA LEU A 134 13.47 -4.56 -8.92
C LEU A 134 12.06 -4.47 -9.49
N LEU A 135 11.76 -3.41 -10.24
CA LEU A 135 10.45 -3.13 -10.80
C LEU A 135 10.01 -4.23 -11.79
N PHE A 136 10.90 -4.64 -12.70
CA PHE A 136 10.60 -5.66 -13.71
C PHE A 136 10.46 -7.04 -13.09
N GLU A 137 11.35 -7.42 -12.16
CA GLU A 137 11.27 -8.74 -11.52
C GLU A 137 10.04 -8.90 -10.65
N THR A 138 9.60 -7.83 -9.97
CA THR A 138 8.36 -7.86 -9.19
C THR A 138 7.11 -7.82 -10.08
N ALA A 139 7.14 -7.12 -11.22
CA ALA A 139 6.03 -7.07 -12.18
C ALA A 139 5.70 -8.46 -12.79
N ARG A 140 6.72 -9.31 -12.96
CA ARG A 140 6.59 -10.69 -13.45
C ARG A 140 5.67 -11.58 -12.64
N ILE A 141 5.44 -11.25 -11.37
CA ILE A 141 4.58 -12.06 -10.50
C ILE A 141 3.12 -11.94 -10.94
N TRP A 142 2.67 -10.75 -11.33
CA TRP A 142 1.27 -10.51 -11.69
C TRP A 142 0.79 -11.38 -12.85
N THR A 143 1.61 -11.52 -13.90
CA THR A 143 1.28 -12.38 -15.05
C THR A 143 1.42 -13.88 -14.78
N GLN A 144 1.97 -14.29 -13.62
CA GLN A 144 2.03 -15.69 -13.21
C GLN A 144 0.83 -16.11 -12.35
N ILE A 145 0.21 -15.16 -11.65
CA ILE A 145 -0.97 -15.42 -10.80
C ILE A 145 -2.28 -14.94 -11.42
N GLY A 146 -2.21 -14.05 -12.41
CA GLY A 146 -3.37 -13.53 -13.11
C GLY A 146 -3.54 -14.10 -14.51
N PHE A 147 -4.75 -13.95 -15.04
CA PHE A 147 -5.12 -14.46 -16.36
C PHE A 147 -6.27 -13.63 -16.94
N HIS A 148 -6.44 -13.64 -18.26
CA HIS A 148 -7.62 -13.03 -18.89
C HIS A 148 -8.81 -14.00 -18.75
N ASP A 149 -9.86 -13.59 -18.06
CA ASP A 149 -11.05 -14.42 -17.79
C ASP A 149 -12.19 -14.09 -18.76
N PRO A 150 -12.62 -15.04 -19.61
CA PRO A 150 -13.78 -14.85 -20.50
C PRO A 150 -15.07 -14.50 -19.74
N ARG A 151 -15.21 -14.95 -18.49
CA ARG A 151 -16.40 -14.66 -17.65
C ARG A 151 -16.45 -13.22 -17.19
N HIS A 152 -15.30 -12.55 -17.16
CA HIS A 152 -15.17 -11.13 -16.88
C HIS A 152 -14.94 -10.31 -18.17
N GLY A 153 -15.34 -10.85 -19.33
CA GLY A 153 -15.23 -10.14 -20.61
C GLY A 153 -13.79 -9.97 -21.09
N GLU A 154 -12.96 -11.00 -20.93
CA GLU A 154 -11.52 -10.99 -21.27
C GLU A 154 -10.69 -9.99 -20.44
N ARG A 155 -11.20 -9.57 -19.28
CA ARG A 155 -10.46 -8.76 -18.32
C ARG A 155 -9.40 -9.60 -17.60
N PHE A 156 -8.31 -8.98 -17.22
CA PHE A 156 -7.23 -9.60 -16.47
C PHE A 156 -7.63 -9.67 -14.99
N CYS A 157 -7.80 -10.88 -14.49
CA CYS A 157 -8.22 -11.17 -13.13
C CYS A 157 -7.04 -11.73 -12.32
N ILE A 158 -7.02 -11.45 -11.02
CA ILE A 158 -6.05 -11.98 -10.06
C ILE A 158 -6.84 -12.66 -8.95
N HIS A 159 -6.61 -13.96 -8.76
CA HIS A 159 -7.41 -14.80 -7.87
C HIS A 159 -6.60 -15.25 -6.65
N GLU A 160 -7.29 -15.64 -5.59
CA GLU A 160 -6.72 -16.22 -4.36
C GLU A 160 -5.64 -15.34 -3.70
N VAL A 161 -5.92 -14.04 -3.59
CA VAL A 161 -5.06 -13.04 -2.94
C VAL A 161 -5.71 -12.46 -1.70
N THR A 162 -4.90 -11.90 -0.81
CA THR A 162 -5.39 -11.15 0.35
C THR A 162 -5.02 -9.68 0.18
N GLY A 163 -6.00 -8.79 0.31
CA GLY A 163 -5.77 -7.35 0.32
C GLY A 163 -5.39 -6.82 1.71
N PRO A 164 -5.25 -5.49 1.87
CA PRO A 164 -5.00 -4.86 3.16
C PRO A 164 -6.00 -5.22 4.27
N ASP A 165 -7.26 -5.49 3.93
CA ASP A 165 -8.24 -5.98 4.89
C ASP A 165 -8.05 -7.46 5.23
N GLU A 166 -7.23 -7.74 6.23
CA GLU A 166 -6.96 -9.10 6.72
C GLU A 166 -8.17 -9.76 7.43
N TYR A 167 -9.34 -9.11 7.51
CA TYR A 167 -10.62 -9.73 7.90
C TYR A 167 -11.36 -10.36 6.73
N THR A 168 -10.71 -10.39 5.57
CA THR A 168 -10.95 -11.34 4.49
C THR A 168 -9.59 -11.86 4.01
N ALA A 169 -9.55 -13.07 3.45
CA ALA A 169 -8.30 -13.64 2.96
C ALA A 169 -8.57 -14.57 1.79
N MET A 170 -7.61 -14.66 0.87
CA MET A 170 -7.65 -15.53 -0.31
C MET A 170 -8.94 -15.31 -1.12
N VAL A 171 -9.20 -14.06 -1.45
CA VAL A 171 -10.35 -13.63 -2.25
C VAL A 171 -9.94 -13.48 -3.72
N ASN A 172 -10.95 -13.42 -4.59
CA ASN A 172 -10.73 -13.13 -5.99
C ASN A 172 -10.92 -11.65 -6.26
N ASN A 173 -10.00 -11.10 -7.05
CA ASN A 173 -10.04 -9.75 -7.56
C ASN A 173 -10.19 -8.68 -6.47
N ASN A 174 -9.41 -8.78 -5.40
CA ASN A 174 -9.35 -7.71 -4.41
C ASN A 174 -9.04 -6.37 -5.10
N PHE A 175 -9.90 -5.38 -4.91
CA PHE A 175 -9.84 -4.10 -5.62
C PHE A 175 -8.52 -3.38 -5.41
N TYR A 176 -8.01 -3.34 -4.17
CA TYR A 176 -6.72 -2.74 -3.88
C TYR A 176 -5.59 -3.43 -4.64
N THR A 177 -5.53 -4.76 -4.55
CA THR A 177 -4.49 -5.57 -5.19
C THR A 177 -4.51 -5.39 -6.71
N ASN A 178 -5.68 -5.45 -7.34
CA ASN A 178 -5.81 -5.30 -8.79
C ASN A 178 -5.44 -3.88 -9.25
N ALA A 179 -5.94 -2.84 -8.58
CA ALA A 179 -5.62 -1.45 -8.93
C ALA A 179 -4.12 -1.16 -8.79
N MET A 180 -3.51 -1.62 -7.71
CA MET A 180 -2.07 -1.45 -7.46
C MET A 180 -1.22 -2.29 -8.42
N ALA A 181 -1.64 -3.51 -8.77
CA ALA A 181 -0.98 -4.33 -9.79
C ALA A 181 -1.02 -3.67 -11.18
N ALA A 182 -2.16 -3.10 -11.58
CA ALA A 182 -2.27 -2.36 -12.85
C ALA A 182 -1.32 -1.15 -12.88
N ALA A 183 -1.28 -0.37 -11.79
CA ALA A 183 -0.37 0.77 -11.67
C ALA A 183 1.12 0.35 -11.69
N HIS A 184 1.46 -0.78 -11.07
CA HIS A 184 2.81 -1.36 -11.10
C HIS A 184 3.19 -1.79 -12.51
N LEU A 185 2.34 -2.58 -13.20
CA LEU A 185 2.59 -3.04 -14.56
C LEU A 185 2.73 -1.87 -15.54
N ASP A 186 1.86 -0.86 -15.46
CA ASP A 186 1.96 0.36 -16.26
C ASP A 186 3.30 1.08 -16.03
N TYR A 187 3.68 1.26 -14.76
CA TYR A 187 4.94 1.92 -14.43
C TYR A 187 6.16 1.11 -14.91
N ALA A 188 6.13 -0.23 -14.83
CA ALA A 188 7.16 -1.09 -15.38
C ALA A 188 7.32 -0.88 -16.90
N CYS A 189 6.21 -0.87 -17.65
CA CYS A 189 6.24 -0.56 -19.08
C CYS A 189 6.78 0.85 -19.37
N ALA A 190 6.36 1.86 -18.59
CA ALA A 190 6.82 3.24 -18.75
C ALA A 190 8.34 3.36 -18.50
N VAL A 191 8.87 2.70 -17.46
CA VAL A 191 10.31 2.68 -17.17
C VAL A 191 11.10 1.96 -18.25
N ALA A 192 10.60 0.84 -18.77
CA ALA A 192 11.25 0.14 -19.89
C ALA A 192 11.36 1.04 -21.13
N ALA A 193 10.27 1.73 -21.49
CA ALA A 193 10.28 2.68 -22.60
C ALA A 193 11.22 3.87 -22.35
N ARG A 194 11.20 4.44 -21.14
CA ARG A 194 12.05 5.57 -20.75
C ARG A 194 13.54 5.20 -20.78
N MET A 195 13.89 4.04 -20.23
CA MET A 195 15.27 3.54 -20.24
C MET A 195 15.75 3.28 -21.67
N LYS A 196 14.91 2.67 -22.53
CA LYS A 196 15.24 2.42 -23.94
C LYS A 196 15.45 3.72 -24.72
N ALA A 197 14.72 4.78 -24.40
CA ALA A 197 14.87 6.10 -25.02
C ALA A 197 16.10 6.86 -24.51
N ALA A 198 16.42 6.75 -23.21
CA ALA A 198 17.54 7.46 -22.59
C ALA A 198 18.89 6.77 -22.83
N ASP A 199 18.95 5.44 -22.67
CA ASP A 199 20.15 4.62 -22.87
C ASP A 199 19.76 3.21 -23.33
N ALA A 200 19.64 3.05 -24.65
CA ALA A 200 19.28 1.78 -25.26
C ALA A 200 20.28 0.66 -24.93
N ALA A 201 21.58 0.97 -24.78
CA ALA A 201 22.60 -0.03 -24.49
C ALA A 201 22.44 -0.57 -23.06
N ALA A 202 22.22 0.32 -22.08
CA ALA A 202 21.93 -0.08 -20.70
C ALA A 202 20.65 -0.91 -20.61
N PHE A 203 19.59 -0.51 -21.34
CA PHE A 203 18.35 -1.30 -21.40
C PHE A 203 18.60 -2.71 -21.97
N GLN A 204 19.33 -2.83 -23.09
CA GLN A 204 19.65 -4.13 -23.69
C GLN A 204 20.50 -5.00 -22.76
N ALA A 205 21.44 -4.41 -22.02
CA ALA A 205 22.24 -5.15 -21.04
C ALA A 205 21.38 -5.68 -19.88
N LEU A 206 20.48 -4.86 -19.35
CA LEU A 206 19.54 -5.28 -18.31
C LEU A 206 18.57 -6.36 -18.84
N ALA A 207 17.99 -6.15 -20.01
CA ALA A 207 17.06 -7.07 -20.63
C ALA A 207 17.73 -8.43 -20.91
N ALA A 208 18.95 -8.45 -21.42
CA ALA A 208 19.72 -9.68 -21.62
C ALA A 208 19.98 -10.42 -20.30
N ARG A 209 20.38 -9.70 -19.24
CA ARG A 209 20.62 -10.28 -17.92
C ARG A 209 19.36 -10.88 -17.28
N LEU A 210 18.21 -10.25 -17.51
CA LEU A 210 16.92 -10.72 -16.99
C LEU A 210 16.20 -11.70 -17.93
N ALA A 211 16.75 -11.95 -19.13
CA ALA A 211 16.06 -12.60 -20.24
C ALA A 211 14.66 -12.01 -20.48
N LEU A 212 14.56 -10.67 -20.45
CA LEU A 212 13.33 -9.91 -20.64
C LEU A 212 13.09 -9.67 -22.13
N GLY A 213 11.97 -10.16 -22.65
CA GLY A 213 11.55 -9.97 -24.04
C GLY A 213 10.50 -8.88 -24.21
N GLU A 214 10.39 -8.34 -25.43
CA GLU A 214 9.36 -7.34 -25.78
C GLU A 214 7.93 -7.91 -25.63
N GLU A 215 7.72 -9.21 -25.89
CA GLU A 215 6.43 -9.89 -25.68
C GLU A 215 6.00 -9.88 -24.21
N GLU A 216 6.96 -9.99 -23.29
CA GLU A 216 6.71 -9.96 -21.85
C GLU A 216 6.26 -8.55 -21.42
N ILE A 217 6.93 -7.51 -21.92
CA ILE A 217 6.54 -6.10 -21.68
C ILE A 217 5.16 -5.81 -22.29
N ALA A 218 4.87 -6.35 -23.49
CA ALA A 218 3.56 -6.21 -24.12
C ALA A 218 2.45 -6.92 -23.32
N ALA A 219 2.75 -8.08 -22.72
CA ALA A 219 1.82 -8.78 -21.83
C ALA A 219 1.53 -7.98 -20.56
N TRP A 220 2.54 -7.32 -19.97
CA TRP A 220 2.34 -6.43 -18.83
C TRP A 220 1.40 -5.27 -19.18
N ARG A 221 1.65 -4.62 -20.33
CA ARG A 221 0.79 -3.53 -20.84
C ARG A 221 -0.65 -4.02 -21.01
N ARG A 222 -0.85 -5.16 -21.68
CA ARG A 222 -2.18 -5.73 -21.90
C ARG A 222 -2.90 -6.03 -20.58
N ALA A 223 -2.20 -6.62 -19.61
CA ALA A 223 -2.76 -6.91 -18.28
C ALA A 223 -3.12 -5.63 -17.51
N ALA A 224 -2.27 -4.60 -17.54
CA ALA A 224 -2.56 -3.31 -16.93
C ALA A 224 -3.81 -2.64 -17.53
N ASP A 225 -3.89 -2.58 -18.86
CA ASP A 225 -4.98 -1.91 -19.59
C ASP A 225 -6.32 -2.66 -19.46
N ASN A 226 -6.28 -3.96 -19.14
CA ASN A 226 -7.47 -4.82 -19.06
C ASN A 226 -7.75 -5.34 -17.64
N MET A 227 -7.10 -4.81 -16.61
CA MET A 227 -7.31 -5.24 -15.22
C MET A 227 -8.80 -5.18 -14.83
N TRP A 228 -9.31 -6.25 -14.22
CA TRP A 228 -10.64 -6.25 -13.63
C TRP A 228 -10.63 -5.45 -12.32
N LEU A 229 -11.48 -4.45 -12.22
CA LEU A 229 -11.71 -3.68 -10.99
C LEU A 229 -13.17 -3.89 -10.60
N PRO A 230 -13.46 -4.62 -9.52
CA PRO A 230 -14.83 -4.98 -9.19
C PRO A 230 -15.64 -3.75 -8.78
N HIS A 231 -16.85 -3.66 -9.31
CA HIS A 231 -17.81 -2.57 -9.09
C HIS A 231 -19.18 -3.17 -8.83
N ASP A 232 -19.94 -2.58 -7.92
CA ASP A 232 -21.34 -2.91 -7.68
C ASP A 232 -22.24 -1.80 -8.21
N ASP A 233 -22.99 -2.09 -9.28
CA ASP A 233 -23.86 -1.12 -9.94
C ASP A 233 -25.06 -0.71 -9.08
N THR A 234 -25.50 -1.57 -8.15
CA THR A 234 -26.69 -1.32 -7.33
C THR A 234 -26.41 -0.26 -6.26
N LEU A 235 -25.30 -0.39 -5.55
CA LEU A 235 -24.81 0.55 -4.56
C LEU A 235 -24.03 1.70 -5.21
N GLY A 236 -23.55 1.50 -6.45
CA GLY A 236 -22.70 2.43 -7.18
C GLY A 236 -21.36 2.64 -6.48
N ILE A 237 -20.76 1.57 -5.96
CA ILE A 237 -19.48 1.58 -5.23
C ILE A 237 -18.47 0.67 -5.93
N VAL A 238 -17.18 0.92 -5.71
CA VAL A 238 -16.20 -0.16 -5.92
C VAL A 238 -16.46 -1.27 -4.89
N ALA A 239 -16.45 -2.53 -5.31
CA ALA A 239 -16.56 -3.66 -4.41
C ALA A 239 -15.15 -4.06 -3.92
N GLN A 240 -15.01 -4.61 -2.71
CA GLN A 240 -13.69 -4.91 -2.15
C GLN A 240 -13.06 -6.13 -2.82
N ASP A 241 -13.89 -7.12 -3.14
CA ASP A 241 -13.57 -8.34 -3.86
C ASP A 241 -14.87 -8.89 -4.49
N ASP A 242 -14.76 -9.91 -5.33
CA ASP A 242 -15.90 -10.48 -6.06
C ASP A 242 -17.05 -10.99 -5.15
N SER A 243 -16.75 -11.34 -3.90
CA SER A 243 -17.69 -12.01 -2.98
C SER A 243 -18.06 -11.18 -1.75
N PHE A 244 -17.39 -10.04 -1.52
CA PHE A 244 -17.49 -9.31 -0.26
C PHE A 244 -18.94 -8.90 0.04
N LEU A 245 -19.61 -8.33 -0.95
CA LEU A 245 -20.95 -7.76 -0.79
C LEU A 245 -22.06 -8.82 -0.70
N ASP A 246 -21.77 -10.08 -1.05
CA ASP A 246 -22.69 -11.20 -0.88
C ASP A 246 -22.77 -11.72 0.57
N LYS A 247 -21.81 -11.29 1.42
CA LYS A 247 -21.71 -11.74 2.81
C LYS A 247 -22.71 -11.01 3.70
N LYS A 248 -22.97 -11.58 4.88
CA LYS A 248 -23.81 -10.92 5.89
C LYS A 248 -23.06 -9.72 6.49
N VAL A 249 -23.70 -8.58 6.66
CA VAL A 249 -23.11 -7.47 7.43
C VAL A 249 -22.87 -7.89 8.88
N TRP A 250 -21.70 -7.53 9.43
CA TRP A 250 -21.38 -7.80 10.83
C TRP A 250 -22.37 -7.08 11.77
N ASP A 251 -22.71 -7.73 12.88
CA ASP A 251 -23.64 -7.15 13.85
C ASP A 251 -22.91 -6.22 14.84
N PHE A 252 -22.59 -5.02 14.38
CA PHE A 252 -21.89 -4.01 15.18
C PHE A 252 -22.66 -3.63 16.45
N ALA A 253 -23.99 -3.54 16.37
CA ALA A 253 -24.84 -3.14 17.50
C ALA A 253 -24.85 -4.19 18.62
N ALA A 254 -24.80 -5.48 18.28
CA ALA A 254 -24.74 -6.55 19.25
C ALA A 254 -23.30 -6.92 19.69
N THR A 255 -22.26 -6.32 19.10
CA THR A 255 -20.87 -6.61 19.44
C THR A 255 -20.46 -5.83 20.70
N PRO A 256 -20.06 -6.50 21.79
CA PRO A 256 -19.59 -5.82 22.99
C PRO A 256 -18.33 -4.99 22.73
N ALA A 257 -18.22 -3.81 23.34
CA ALA A 257 -17.01 -2.96 23.22
C ALA A 257 -15.72 -3.67 23.66
N ALA A 258 -15.81 -4.60 24.62
CA ALA A 258 -14.69 -5.39 25.09
C ALA A 258 -14.24 -6.51 24.13
N HIS A 259 -14.93 -6.69 22.99
CA HIS A 259 -14.59 -7.69 21.98
C HIS A 259 -13.83 -7.10 20.79
N TYR A 260 -13.32 -5.88 20.94
CA TYR A 260 -12.40 -5.24 19.99
C TYR A 260 -10.97 -5.25 20.56
N PRO A 261 -9.94 -5.52 19.74
CA PRO A 261 -9.99 -5.87 18.31
C PRO A 261 -10.63 -7.24 18.01
N LEU A 262 -11.48 -7.33 16.98
CA LEU A 262 -12.33 -8.50 16.69
C LEU A 262 -11.51 -9.79 16.54
N LEU A 263 -10.35 -9.73 15.91
CA LEU A 263 -9.47 -10.89 15.69
C LEU A 263 -8.99 -11.54 17.00
N LEU A 264 -8.98 -10.81 18.11
CA LEU A 264 -8.60 -11.36 19.42
C LEU A 264 -9.75 -12.12 20.11
N HIS A 265 -10.99 -11.95 19.63
CA HIS A 265 -12.20 -12.50 20.26
C HIS A 265 -13.00 -13.43 19.35
N TYR A 266 -12.82 -13.33 18.04
CA TYR A 266 -13.55 -14.10 17.04
C TYR A 266 -12.58 -14.82 16.12
N HIS A 267 -12.91 -16.08 15.80
CA HIS A 267 -12.13 -16.88 14.88
C HIS A 267 -12.09 -16.22 13.47
N PRO A 268 -10.96 -16.25 12.73
CA PRO A 268 -10.87 -15.63 11.40
C PRO A 268 -11.99 -16.04 10.44
N LEU A 269 -12.33 -17.34 10.36
CA LEU A 269 -13.48 -17.81 9.55
C LEU A 269 -14.84 -17.18 9.90
N THR A 270 -15.02 -16.72 11.15
CA THR A 270 -16.21 -15.97 11.53
C THR A 270 -16.18 -14.59 10.88
N LEU A 271 -15.05 -13.89 10.93
CA LEU A 271 -14.87 -12.58 10.30
C LEU A 271 -14.98 -12.68 8.76
N TYR A 272 -14.36 -13.68 8.15
CA TYR A 272 -14.27 -13.85 6.68
C TYR A 272 -15.63 -14.05 6.01
N ARG A 273 -16.65 -14.44 6.78
CA ARG A 273 -18.04 -14.66 6.36
C ARG A 273 -18.91 -13.41 6.48
N HIS A 274 -18.35 -12.29 6.93
CA HIS A 274 -19.08 -11.06 7.15
C HIS A 274 -18.48 -9.89 6.36
N GLN A 275 -19.30 -8.88 6.18
CA GLN A 275 -18.85 -7.55 5.77
C GLN A 275 -18.40 -6.80 7.01
N VAL A 276 -17.10 -6.84 7.27
CA VAL A 276 -16.42 -6.06 8.29
C VAL A 276 -14.96 -5.93 7.89
N CYS A 277 -14.46 -4.70 7.88
CA CYS A 277 -13.08 -4.43 7.48
C CYS A 277 -12.22 -4.16 8.71
N LYS A 278 -11.07 -4.81 8.81
CA LYS A 278 -10.03 -4.51 9.81
C LYS A 278 -9.52 -3.08 9.64
N GLN A 279 -9.30 -2.68 8.38
CA GLN A 279 -8.64 -1.45 7.99
C GLN A 279 -9.01 -1.01 6.57
N ALA A 280 -8.51 0.15 6.14
CA ALA A 280 -8.71 0.63 4.77
C ALA A 280 -8.11 -0.35 3.74
N ASP A 281 -8.95 -0.78 2.79
CA ASP A 281 -8.58 -1.63 1.64
C ASP A 281 -8.94 -0.92 0.33
N ALA A 282 -10.19 -1.01 -0.14
CA ALA A 282 -10.68 -0.23 -1.27
C ALA A 282 -10.51 1.28 -1.05
N VAL A 283 -10.73 1.74 0.20
CA VAL A 283 -10.48 3.13 0.62
C VAL A 283 -9.00 3.51 0.47
N LEU A 284 -8.08 2.59 0.76
CA LEU A 284 -6.67 2.87 0.61
C LEU A 284 -6.27 3.00 -0.87
N ALA A 285 -6.83 2.17 -1.76
CA ALA A 285 -6.60 2.30 -3.20
C ALA A 285 -7.04 3.68 -3.70
N MET A 286 -8.21 4.16 -3.27
CA MET A 286 -8.71 5.50 -3.60
C MET A 286 -7.81 6.64 -3.08
N VAL A 287 -7.11 6.41 -1.96
CA VAL A 287 -6.16 7.38 -1.39
C VAL A 287 -4.86 7.44 -2.20
N LEU A 288 -4.33 6.28 -2.59
CA LEU A 288 -3.05 6.16 -3.30
C LEU A 288 -3.18 6.42 -4.81
N LEU A 289 -4.32 6.04 -5.39
CA LEU A 289 -4.64 6.13 -6.82
C LEU A 289 -5.94 6.94 -6.98
N PRO A 290 -5.89 8.28 -6.89
CA PRO A 290 -7.09 9.12 -6.89
C PRO A 290 -7.91 9.07 -8.18
N ASP A 291 -7.35 8.52 -9.26
CA ASP A 291 -8.00 8.37 -10.56
C ASP A 291 -8.56 6.94 -10.79
N CYS A 292 -8.56 6.07 -9.76
CA CYS A 292 -9.00 4.67 -9.91
C CYS A 292 -10.52 4.48 -10.00
N ALA A 293 -11.31 5.51 -9.69
CA ALA A 293 -12.77 5.50 -9.78
C ALA A 293 -13.31 6.93 -9.93
N GLU A 294 -14.56 7.06 -10.37
CA GLU A 294 -15.20 8.37 -10.46
C GLU A 294 -15.41 8.98 -9.05
N PRO A 295 -15.31 10.32 -8.89
CA PRO A 295 -15.44 10.96 -7.58
C PRO A 295 -16.74 10.63 -6.84
N ALA A 296 -17.86 10.48 -7.56
CA ALA A 296 -19.14 10.11 -6.96
C ALA A 296 -19.16 8.66 -6.46
N VAL A 297 -18.50 7.74 -7.17
CA VAL A 297 -18.31 6.36 -6.72
C VAL A 297 -17.41 6.35 -5.49
N MET A 298 -16.30 7.10 -5.51
CA MET A 298 -15.39 7.20 -4.37
C MET A 298 -16.07 7.72 -3.09
N ALA A 299 -16.95 8.71 -3.22
CA ALA A 299 -17.72 9.24 -2.10
C ALA A 299 -18.66 8.18 -1.50
N ARG A 300 -19.42 7.47 -2.34
CA ARG A 300 -20.31 6.38 -1.87
C ARG A 300 -19.53 5.22 -1.28
N SER A 301 -18.41 4.83 -1.90
CA SER A 301 -17.50 3.81 -1.38
C SER A 301 -16.93 4.21 -0.02
N PHE A 302 -16.51 5.48 0.14
CA PHE A 302 -16.06 5.98 1.44
C PHE A 302 -17.15 5.83 2.51
N ASP A 303 -18.36 6.30 2.24
CA ASP A 303 -19.48 6.20 3.20
C ASP A 303 -19.79 4.74 3.56
N TYR A 304 -19.79 3.85 2.56
CA TYR A 304 -20.03 2.43 2.76
C TYR A 304 -18.97 1.75 3.64
N TYR A 305 -17.71 1.86 3.23
CA TYR A 305 -16.61 1.18 3.91
C TYR A 305 -16.32 1.78 5.28
N GLU A 306 -16.54 3.07 5.46
CA GLU A 306 -16.43 3.69 6.78
C GLU A 306 -17.42 3.10 7.77
N ALA A 307 -18.66 2.86 7.35
CA ALA A 307 -19.70 2.31 8.23
C ALA A 307 -19.41 0.87 8.70
N ILE A 308 -18.53 0.13 8.02
CA ILE A 308 -18.21 -1.28 8.31
C ILE A 308 -16.75 -1.52 8.69
N THR A 309 -15.93 -0.47 8.79
CA THR A 309 -14.52 -0.59 9.18
C THR A 309 -14.36 -0.39 10.69
N VAL A 310 -13.74 -1.35 11.36
CA VAL A 310 -13.58 -1.32 12.83
C VAL A 310 -12.31 -0.61 13.30
N HIS A 311 -11.41 -0.29 12.36
CA HIS A 311 -10.12 0.37 12.63
C HIS A 311 -9.23 -0.39 13.64
N ASP A 312 -9.33 -1.72 13.67
CA ASP A 312 -8.54 -2.61 14.52
C ASP A 312 -7.03 -2.59 14.18
N SER A 313 -6.68 -2.01 13.03
CA SER A 313 -5.31 -1.67 12.66
C SER A 313 -5.02 -0.19 12.79
N THR A 314 -3.87 0.13 13.36
CA THR A 314 -3.36 1.51 13.49
C THR A 314 -3.08 2.21 12.16
N LEU A 315 -3.03 1.45 11.07
CA LEU A 315 -2.87 1.93 9.69
C LEU A 315 -4.17 2.58 9.16
N SER A 316 -5.33 2.21 9.71
CA SER A 316 -6.63 2.56 9.15
C SER A 316 -6.98 4.06 9.26
N PRO A 317 -6.91 4.69 10.45
CA PRO A 317 -7.45 6.05 10.64
C PRO A 317 -6.78 7.11 9.75
N GLY A 318 -5.47 7.00 9.52
CA GLY A 318 -4.74 7.90 8.64
C GLY A 318 -5.25 7.88 7.19
N ALA A 319 -5.50 6.69 6.65
CA ALA A 319 -6.06 6.52 5.31
C ALA A 319 -7.47 7.12 5.23
N PHE A 320 -8.32 6.84 6.23
CA PHE A 320 -9.67 7.41 6.30
C PHE A 320 -9.69 8.94 6.46
N ALA A 321 -8.73 9.53 7.17
CA ALA A 321 -8.59 10.99 7.23
C ALA A 321 -8.29 11.59 5.85
N ILE A 322 -7.38 10.97 5.07
CA ILE A 322 -7.03 11.44 3.72
C ILE A 322 -8.20 11.23 2.76
N ALA A 323 -8.90 10.09 2.85
CA ALA A 323 -10.09 9.81 2.05
C ALA A 323 -11.21 10.83 2.37
N ALA A 324 -11.47 11.11 3.65
CA ALA A 324 -12.43 12.12 4.09
C ALA A 324 -12.11 13.51 3.53
N CYS A 325 -10.82 13.87 3.44
CA CYS A 325 -10.39 15.10 2.76
C CYS A 325 -10.72 15.11 1.26
N ALA A 326 -10.52 13.97 0.59
CA ALA A 326 -10.76 13.85 -0.85
C ALA A 326 -12.26 13.99 -1.19
N VAL A 327 -13.14 13.35 -0.39
CA VAL A 327 -14.60 13.35 -0.60
C VAL A 327 -15.33 14.50 0.10
N GLY A 328 -14.63 15.31 0.91
CA GLY A 328 -15.20 16.48 1.59
C GLY A 328 -15.99 16.16 2.86
N ALA A 329 -15.76 15.01 3.50
CA ALA A 329 -16.40 14.58 4.74
C ALA A 329 -15.82 15.32 5.98
N MET A 330 -15.96 16.65 6.01
CA MET A 330 -15.28 17.56 6.94
C MET A 330 -15.39 17.18 8.42
N ALA A 331 -16.55 16.69 8.84
CA ALA A 331 -16.80 16.31 10.24
C ALA A 331 -15.90 15.16 10.73
N LYS A 332 -15.47 14.27 9.83
CA LYS A 332 -14.68 13.07 10.18
C LYS A 332 -13.17 13.31 10.12
N ILE A 333 -12.73 14.33 9.38
CA ILE A 333 -11.31 14.57 9.06
C ILE A 333 -10.47 14.73 10.33
N TYR A 334 -10.93 15.57 11.26
CA TYR A 334 -10.14 15.90 12.44
C TYR A 334 -10.12 14.77 13.47
N ASP A 335 -11.19 13.99 13.57
CA ASP A 335 -11.28 12.84 14.47
C ASP A 335 -10.29 11.76 14.06
N TYR A 336 -10.29 11.37 12.78
CA TYR A 336 -9.33 10.40 12.25
C TYR A 336 -7.89 10.90 12.32
N PHE A 337 -7.65 12.18 11.99
CA PHE A 337 -6.33 12.77 12.12
C PHE A 337 -5.83 12.75 13.57
N THR A 338 -6.69 13.12 14.53
CA THR A 338 -6.33 13.16 15.94
C THR A 338 -6.02 11.77 16.46
N PHE A 339 -6.82 10.77 16.06
CA PHE A 339 -6.56 9.37 16.38
C PHE A 339 -5.16 8.95 15.91
N ALA A 340 -4.85 9.10 14.61
CA ALA A 340 -3.53 8.73 14.07
C ALA A 340 -2.38 9.54 14.70
N ALA A 341 -2.63 10.81 15.05
CA ALA A 341 -1.63 11.68 15.64
C ALA A 341 -1.35 11.38 17.13
N GLN A 342 -2.33 10.85 17.87
CA GLN A 342 -2.26 10.63 19.32
C GLN A 342 -2.21 9.17 19.75
N ILE A 343 -2.30 8.22 18.82
CA ILE A 343 -2.43 6.79 19.10
C ILE A 343 -1.47 6.27 20.17
N ASP A 344 -0.19 6.63 20.11
CA ASP A 344 0.82 6.20 21.09
C ASP A 344 0.88 7.10 22.33
N LEU A 345 0.64 8.40 22.18
CA LEU A 345 0.73 9.34 23.32
C LEU A 345 -0.44 9.18 24.29
N ALA A 346 -1.60 8.77 23.78
CA ALA A 346 -2.81 8.51 24.55
C ALA A 346 -3.12 7.01 24.70
N ASP A 347 -2.24 6.14 24.21
CA ASP A 347 -2.40 4.68 24.18
C ASP A 347 -3.79 4.22 23.70
N LEU A 348 -4.26 4.77 22.58
CA LEU A 348 -5.64 4.58 22.11
C LEU A 348 -5.95 3.14 21.69
N HIS A 349 -4.92 2.34 21.38
CA HIS A 349 -5.03 0.90 21.11
C HIS A 349 -4.70 0.00 22.32
N GLY A 350 -4.32 0.58 23.46
CA GLY A 350 -3.98 -0.17 24.69
C GLY A 350 -2.77 -1.09 24.58
N ASN A 351 -1.91 -0.87 23.57
CA ASN A 351 -0.79 -1.75 23.24
C ASN A 351 0.50 -0.99 22.90
N THR A 352 0.59 0.30 23.26
CA THR A 352 1.81 1.11 23.07
C THR A 352 2.98 0.54 23.86
N GLY A 353 2.72 -0.18 24.95
CA GLY A 353 3.75 -0.92 25.71
C GLY A 353 4.47 -2.01 24.89
N HIS A 354 3.91 -2.46 23.76
CA HIS A 354 4.57 -3.37 22.83
C HIS A 354 5.42 -2.65 21.77
N GLY A 355 5.51 -1.32 21.84
CA GLY A 355 6.23 -0.47 20.89
C GLY A 355 5.30 0.47 20.12
N LEU A 356 5.89 1.58 19.70
CA LEU A 356 5.29 2.70 18.99
C LEU A 356 4.82 2.32 17.58
N HIS A 357 3.78 2.96 17.04
CA HIS A 357 3.19 2.56 15.75
C HIS A 357 3.73 3.38 14.57
N MET A 358 4.79 2.92 13.90
CA MET A 358 5.50 3.72 12.88
C MET A 358 4.61 4.13 11.69
N ALA A 359 3.75 3.25 11.19
CA ALA A 359 2.83 3.55 10.09
C ALA A 359 1.79 4.63 10.48
N SER A 360 1.24 4.56 11.69
CA SER A 360 0.29 5.56 12.20
C SER A 360 0.99 6.90 12.47
N MET A 361 2.21 6.85 12.99
CA MET A 361 3.05 8.03 13.17
C MET A 361 3.33 8.75 11.85
N ALA A 362 3.71 8.00 10.81
CA ALA A 362 3.91 8.55 9.47
C ALA A 362 2.60 9.12 8.90
N SER A 363 1.48 8.43 9.13
CA SER A 363 0.15 8.89 8.73
C SER A 363 -0.20 10.26 9.28
N SER A 364 0.27 10.63 10.47
CA SER A 364 0.03 11.98 11.01
C SER A 364 0.60 13.10 10.13
N TRP A 365 1.73 12.87 9.45
CA TRP A 365 2.27 13.81 8.47
C TRP A 365 1.54 13.70 7.12
N LEU A 366 1.24 12.48 6.67
CA LEU A 366 0.51 12.25 5.42
C LEU A 366 -0.90 12.84 5.44
N CYS A 367 -1.59 12.83 6.58
CA CYS A 367 -2.87 13.51 6.74
C CYS A 367 -2.76 15.00 6.45
N VAL A 368 -1.66 15.65 6.85
CA VAL A 368 -1.45 17.08 6.57
C VAL A 368 -1.06 17.28 5.11
N ALA A 369 -0.11 16.51 4.60
CA ALA A 369 0.39 16.68 3.23
C ALA A 369 -0.63 16.21 2.18
N HIS A 370 -1.01 14.93 2.20
CA HIS A 370 -1.92 14.34 1.21
C HIS A 370 -3.40 14.60 1.53
N GLY A 371 -3.77 14.76 2.81
CA GLY A 371 -5.12 15.13 3.19
C GLY A 371 -5.33 16.64 3.10
N PHE A 372 -4.90 17.37 4.12
CA PHE A 372 -5.27 18.78 4.31
C PHE A 372 -4.76 19.66 3.17
N ALA A 373 -3.50 19.54 2.80
CA ALA A 373 -2.94 20.33 1.70
C ALA A 373 -3.36 19.79 0.31
N GLY A 374 -3.97 18.60 0.25
CA GLY A 374 -4.30 17.92 -0.99
C GLY A 374 -3.07 17.70 -1.89
N MET A 375 -1.89 17.53 -1.31
CA MET A 375 -0.62 17.41 -2.05
C MET A 375 -0.62 16.11 -2.87
N ARG A 376 -0.33 16.21 -4.17
CA ARG A 376 -0.12 15.06 -5.07
C ARG A 376 1.04 15.34 -6.02
N THR A 377 1.78 14.28 -6.37
CA THR A 377 2.71 14.28 -7.50
C THR A 377 2.01 13.66 -8.71
N LEU A 378 1.93 14.39 -9.82
CA LEU A 378 1.36 13.88 -11.06
C LEU A 378 2.23 14.32 -12.24
N GLY A 379 2.80 13.34 -12.94
CA GLY A 379 3.62 13.59 -14.13
C GLY A 379 4.84 14.49 -13.87
N GLY A 380 5.48 14.34 -12.71
CA GLY A 380 6.63 15.18 -12.33
C GLY A 380 6.26 16.60 -11.87
N HIS A 381 4.99 16.86 -11.55
CA HIS A 381 4.53 18.14 -11.02
C HIS A 381 3.83 17.99 -9.67
N LEU A 382 4.06 18.94 -8.75
CA LEU A 382 3.30 19.07 -7.52
C LEU A 382 1.98 19.81 -7.74
N ARG A 383 0.90 19.29 -7.16
CA ARG A 383 -0.40 19.95 -7.08
C ARG A 383 -0.88 19.96 -5.64
N PHE A 384 -1.62 21.01 -5.29
CA PHE A 384 -2.23 21.20 -3.97
C PHE A 384 -3.71 21.51 -4.12
N ARG A 385 -4.52 21.01 -3.19
CA ARG A 385 -5.92 21.40 -3.01
C ARG A 385 -6.17 21.63 -1.51
N PRO A 386 -5.66 22.74 -0.94
CA PRO A 386 -5.69 22.95 0.50
C PRO A 386 -7.12 23.09 1.03
N LEU A 387 -7.43 22.33 2.08
CA LEU A 387 -8.58 22.48 2.94
C LEU A 387 -8.11 22.78 4.37
N LEU A 388 -8.94 23.45 5.16
CA LEU A 388 -8.67 23.73 6.57
C LEU A 388 -9.74 23.06 7.42
N PRO A 389 -9.48 21.86 7.97
CA PRO A 389 -10.45 21.20 8.82
C PRO A 389 -10.56 21.92 10.19
N PRO A 390 -11.76 22.29 10.64
CA PRO A 390 -11.96 22.72 12.02
C PRO A 390 -11.45 21.65 12.99
N PRO A 391 -10.89 22.01 14.16
CA PRO A 391 -10.76 23.36 14.71
C PRO A 391 -9.44 24.07 14.36
N LEU A 392 -8.69 23.61 13.34
CA LEU A 392 -7.39 24.19 13.02
C LEU A 392 -7.53 25.65 12.55
N ALA A 393 -6.73 26.54 13.12
CA ALA A 393 -6.61 27.93 12.65
C ALA A 393 -5.69 28.06 11.42
N GLY A 394 -4.87 27.03 11.15
CA GLY A 394 -3.94 26.97 10.03
C GLY A 394 -2.94 25.83 10.20
N TYR A 395 -2.20 25.51 9.14
CA TYR A 395 -1.08 24.56 9.16
C TYR A 395 0.02 25.02 8.22
N ARG A 396 1.24 24.53 8.47
CA ARG A 396 2.42 24.76 7.64
C ARG A 396 3.32 23.55 7.70
N PHE A 397 3.85 23.17 6.56
CA PHE A 397 4.90 22.15 6.44
C PHE A 397 5.93 22.61 5.39
N ARG A 398 7.03 21.87 5.29
CA ARG A 398 8.07 22.06 4.27
C ARG A 398 8.26 20.73 3.57
N LEU A 399 8.64 20.81 2.30
CA LEU A 399 8.94 19.66 1.48
C LEU A 399 10.17 19.93 0.59
N LEU A 400 10.74 18.85 0.07
CA LEU A 400 11.72 18.80 -1.01
C LEU A 400 11.04 18.19 -2.24
N PHE A 401 11.21 18.83 -3.40
CA PHE A 401 10.70 18.38 -4.70
C PHE A 401 11.51 19.01 -5.83
#